data_AF-A0A2V9XSC2-F1
#
_entry.id   AF-A0A2V9XSC2-F1
#
_cell.length_a   1.000
_cell.length_b   1.000
_cell.length_c   1.000
_cell.angle_alpha   90.00
_cell.angle_beta   90.00
_cell.angle_gamma   90.00
#
_symmetry.space_group_name_H-M   'P 1'
#
loop_
_entity.id
_entity.type
_entity.pdbx_description
1 polymer ?
#
loop_
_entity_poly.entity_id
_entity_poly.type
_entity_poly.pdbx_seq_one_letter_code
_entity_poly.pdbx_strand_id
1 'polypeptide(L)'
;MPPSVPAVSRFRSFLDSRAMAHNPVQVLSKYIGLHGDTFRFYFGGVKEAIVTINPVVIQHVLKTNSENYHKSEIQVAAAAHPDGL
;
A
#
# COMPACT_ATOMS: atom_id res chain seq x y z
N MET A 1 -24.30 8.24 2.70
CA MET A 1 -23.11 7.65 3.35
C MET A 1 -21.94 7.84 2.41
N PRO A 2 -20.73 8.25 2.87
CA PRO A 2 -19.57 8.30 1.99
C PRO A 2 -19.28 6.89 1.44
N PRO A 3 -18.88 6.77 0.16
CA PRO A 3 -18.59 5.47 -0.43
C PRO A 3 -17.44 4.78 0.32
N SER A 4 -17.61 3.48 0.59
CA SER A 4 -16.56 2.67 1.22
C SER A 4 -15.37 2.53 0.28
N VAL A 5 -14.15 2.77 0.77
CA VAL A 5 -12.92 2.52 0.02
C VAL A 5 -12.88 1.05 -0.41
N PRO A 6 -12.73 0.74 -1.71
CA PRO A 6 -12.60 -0.64 -2.18
C PRO A 6 -11.45 -1.36 -1.48
N ALA A 7 -11.64 -2.63 -1.15
CA ALA A 7 -10.66 -3.40 -0.40
C ALA A 7 -10.26 -4.67 -1.14
N VAL A 8 -8.94 -4.91 -1.23
CA VAL A 8 -8.40 -6.19 -1.67
C VAL A 8 -8.66 -7.22 -0.58
N SER A 9 -9.08 -8.42 -0.97
CA SER A 9 -9.24 -9.53 -0.02
C SER A 9 -7.93 -9.81 0.71
N ARG A 10 -8.01 -10.03 2.03
CA ARG A 10 -6.87 -10.42 2.87
C ARG A 10 -6.17 -11.67 2.37
N PHE A 11 -6.95 -12.68 1.96
CA PHE A 11 -6.41 -13.92 1.40
C PHE A 11 -5.65 -13.66 0.09
N ARG A 12 -6.21 -12.83 -0.80
CA ARG A 12 -5.53 -12.47 -2.06
C ARG A 12 -4.23 -11.70 -1.79
N SER A 13 -4.26 -10.80 -0.82
CA SER A 13 -3.08 -10.03 -0.41
C SER A 13 -2.00 -10.93 0.22
N PHE A 14 -2.41 -11.97 0.94
CA PHE A 14 -1.49 -12.99 1.47
C PHE A 14 -0.86 -13.83 0.36
N LEU A 15 -1.65 -14.32 -0.60
CA LEU A 15 -1.13 -15.08 -1.75
C LEU A 15 -0.14 -14.27 -2.59
N ASP A 16 -0.36 -12.96 -2.73
CA ASP A 16 0.53 -12.07 -3.47
C ASP A 16 1.75 -11.59 -2.65
N SER A 17 1.91 -12.01 -1.38
CA SER A 17 2.96 -11.50 -0.47
C SER A 17 4.38 -11.72 -0.99
N ARG A 18 4.68 -12.89 -1.58
CA ARG A 18 5.99 -13.16 -2.19
C ARG A 18 6.24 -12.28 -3.41
N ALA A 19 5.23 -12.13 -4.28
CA ALA A 19 5.33 -11.25 -5.45
C ALA A 19 5.47 -9.78 -5.04
N MET A 20 4.81 -9.36 -3.96
CA MET A 20 4.91 -8.02 -3.39
C MET A 20 6.32 -7.72 -2.89
N ALA A 21 7.00 -8.68 -2.26
CA ALA A 21 8.39 -8.52 -1.83
C ALA A 21 9.37 -8.41 -3.02
N HIS A 22 9.10 -9.12 -4.11
CA HIS A 22 9.97 -9.14 -5.30
C HIS A 22 9.75 -7.93 -6.23
N ASN A 23 8.49 -7.58 -6.51
CA ASN A 23 8.12 -6.47 -7.38
C ASN A 23 6.81 -5.81 -6.91
N PRO A 24 6.88 -4.88 -5.94
CA PRO A 24 5.67 -4.26 -5.38
C PRO A 24 4.93 -3.41 -6.40
N VAL A 25 5.64 -2.77 -7.35
CA VAL A 25 5.03 -1.91 -8.37
C VAL A 25 4.08 -2.72 -9.26
N GLN A 26 4.49 -3.92 -9.69
CA GLN A 26 3.64 -4.78 -10.51
C GLN A 26 2.37 -5.21 -9.76
N VAL A 27 2.49 -5.60 -8.50
CA VAL A 27 1.34 -6.03 -7.68
C VAL A 27 0.39 -4.87 -7.42
N LEU A 28 0.91 -3.70 -7.06
CA LEU A 28 0.07 -2.52 -6.82
C LEU A 28 -0.59 -2.03 -8.11
N SER A 29 0.10 -2.05 -9.25
CA SER A 29 -0.47 -1.69 -10.56
C SER A 29 -1.65 -2.58 -10.95
N LYS A 30 -1.55 -3.89 -10.69
CA LYS A 30 -2.67 -4.84 -10.85
C LYS A 30 -3.89 -4.38 -10.04
N TYR A 31 -3.71 -4.01 -8.77
CA TYR A 31 -4.83 -3.62 -7.92
C TYR A 31 -5.36 -2.21 -8.18
N ILE A 32 -4.54 -1.29 -8.68
CA ILE A 32 -4.99 -0.02 -9.24
C ILE A 32 -5.96 -0.29 -10.40
N GLY A 33 -5.61 -1.19 -11.33
CA GLY A 33 -6.49 -1.55 -12.45
C GLY A 33 -7.82 -2.19 -12.03
N LEU A 34 -7.87 -2.86 -10.87
CA LEU A 34 -9.06 -3.55 -10.37
C LEU A 34 -9.94 -2.69 -9.46
N HIS A 35 -9.35 -1.73 -8.73
CA HIS A 35 -10.02 -1.00 -7.66
C HIS A 35 -9.99 0.52 -7.83
N GLY A 36 -9.30 1.01 -8.86
CA GLY A 36 -9.12 2.44 -9.12
C GLY A 36 -8.01 3.07 -8.28
N ASP A 37 -7.99 4.39 -8.27
CA ASP A 37 -6.85 5.18 -7.80
C ASP A 37 -6.59 5.10 -6.30
N THR A 38 -7.58 4.70 -5.49
CA THR A 38 -7.44 4.59 -4.03
C THR A 38 -8.15 3.34 -3.53
N PHE A 39 -7.41 2.47 -2.85
CA PHE A 39 -7.93 1.22 -2.32
C PHE A 39 -7.22 0.81 -1.04
N ARG A 40 -7.81 -0.17 -0.35
CA ARG A 40 -7.26 -0.78 0.85
C ARG A 40 -6.55 -2.08 0.50
N PHE A 41 -5.34 -2.24 1.00
CA PHE A 41 -4.50 -3.42 0.84
C PHE A 41 -4.07 -3.97 2.20
N TYR A 42 -3.76 -5.28 2.26
CA TYR A 42 -3.31 -5.93 3.49
C TYR A 42 -1.95 -6.60 3.28
N PHE A 43 -0.85 -5.94 3.64
CA PHE A 43 0.48 -6.52 3.52
C PHE A 43 0.58 -7.81 4.36
N GLY A 44 1.02 -8.91 3.71
CA GLY A 44 1.01 -10.24 4.32
C GLY A 44 -0.38 -10.73 4.74
N GLY A 45 -1.46 -10.16 4.19
CA GLY A 45 -2.84 -10.47 4.55
C GLY A 45 -3.33 -9.87 5.87
N VAL A 46 -2.47 -9.17 6.62
CA VAL A 46 -2.79 -8.69 7.98
C VAL A 46 -2.60 -7.19 8.15
N LYS A 47 -1.47 -6.62 7.69
CA LYS A 47 -1.13 -5.22 7.94
C LYS A 47 -1.86 -4.32 6.95
N GLU A 48 -2.92 -3.68 7.42
CA GLU A 48 -3.76 -2.82 6.60
C GLU A 48 -3.01 -1.55 6.16
N ALA A 49 -3.23 -1.14 4.91
CA ALA A 49 -2.76 0.11 4.34
C ALA A 49 -3.76 0.67 3.33
N ILE A 50 -3.78 2.00 3.21
CA ILE A 50 -4.42 2.69 2.09
C ILE A 50 -3.36 2.96 1.03
N VAL A 51 -3.61 2.47 -0.18
CA VAL A 51 -2.77 2.72 -1.36
C VAL A 51 -3.51 3.74 -2.22
N THR A 52 -2.78 4.76 -2.68
CA THR A 52 -3.36 5.76 -3.56
C THR A 52 -2.37 6.26 -4.61
N ILE A 53 -2.83 6.43 -5.85
CA ILE A 53 -2.17 7.18 -6.91
C ILE A 53 -2.89 8.50 -7.21
N ASN A 54 -3.92 8.86 -6.43
CA ASN A 54 -4.66 10.10 -6.63
C ASN A 54 -3.78 11.31 -6.25
N PRO A 55 -3.47 12.21 -7.19
CA PRO A 55 -2.53 13.31 -6.95
C PRO A 55 -3.02 14.30 -5.88
N VAL A 56 -4.34 14.50 -5.76
CA VAL A 56 -4.94 15.39 -4.75
C VAL A 56 -4.72 14.82 -3.35
N VAL A 57 -4.94 13.52 -3.18
CA VAL A 57 -4.71 12.83 -1.89
C VAL A 57 -3.23 12.82 -1.54
N ILE A 58 -2.37 12.48 -2.50
CA ILE A 58 -0.91 12.49 -2.31
C ILE A 58 -0.43 13.87 -1.88
N GLN A 59 -0.88 14.93 -2.57
CA GLN A 59 -0.50 16.30 -2.21
C GLN A 59 -0.97 16.67 -0.80
N HIS A 60 -2.21 16.33 -0.45
CA HIS A 60 -2.75 16.60 0.87
C HIS A 60 -1.92 15.92 1.97
N VAL A 61 -1.63 14.62 1.82
CA VAL A 61 -0.86 13.83 2.79
C VAL A 61 0.58 14.32 2.91
N LEU A 62 1.26 14.55 1.79
CA LEU A 62 2.70 14.87 1.79
C LEU A 62 3.02 16.34 2.09
N LYS A 63 2.12 17.29 1.78
CA LYS A 63 2.40 18.72 1.93
C LYS A 63 1.55 19.41 2.99
N THR A 64 0.27 19.10 3.05
CA THR A 64 -0.70 19.91 3.84
C THR A 64 -0.99 19.29 5.20
N ASN A 65 -0.74 17.99 5.37
CA ASN A 65 -1.10 17.26 6.58
C ASN A 65 0.01 16.31 7.07
N SER A 66 1.26 16.58 6.69
CA SER A 66 2.38 15.66 6.94
C SER A 66 2.63 15.37 8.42
N GLU A 67 2.30 16.29 9.32
CA GLU A 67 2.44 16.10 10.78
C GLU A 67 1.55 14.96 11.31
N ASN A 68 0.43 14.67 10.65
CA ASN A 68 -0.46 13.57 11.02
C ASN A 68 -0.06 12.23 10.39
N TYR A 69 0.97 12.19 9.53
CA TYR A 69 1.44 10.98 8.86
C TYR A 69 2.90 10.71 9.17
N HIS A 70 3.13 9.81 10.13
CA HIS A 70 4.47 9.34 10.49
C HIS A 70 4.98 8.31 9.48
N LYS A 71 6.31 8.21 9.35
CA LYS A 71 6.93 7.17 8.51
C LYS A 71 6.46 5.78 8.95
N SER A 72 5.95 5.01 7.99
CA SER A 72 5.46 3.66 8.24
C SER A 72 6.62 2.71 8.57
N GLU A 73 6.40 1.84 9.55
CA GLU A 73 7.29 0.72 9.85
C GLU A 73 7.50 -0.22 8.65
N ILE A 74 6.57 -0.27 7.69
CA ILE A 74 6.73 -1.07 6.46
C ILE A 74 7.93 -0.59 5.65
N GLN A 75 8.12 0.74 5.56
CA GLN A 75 9.26 1.33 4.86
C GLN A 75 10.57 1.07 5.62
N VAL A 76 10.52 1.10 6.96
CA VAL A 76 11.69 0.80 7.81
C VAL A 76 12.11 -0.66 7.66
N ALA A 77 11.16 -1.60 7.67
CA ALA A 77 11.43 -3.02 7.50
C ALA A 77 11.97 -3.36 6.10
N ALA A 78 11.46 -2.71 5.04
CA ALA A 78 11.97 -2.89 3.68
C ALA A 78 13.39 -2.32 3.50
N ALA A 79 13.71 -1.20 4.16
CA ALA A 79 15.06 -0.64 4.16
C ALA A 79 16.07 -1.48 4.98
N ALA A 80 15.57 -2.35 5.88
CA ALA A 80 16.40 -3.20 6.73
C ALA A 80 16.76 -4.56 6.10
N HIS A 81 16.62 -4.74 4.78
CA HIS A 81 17.18 -5.92 4.12
C HIS A 81 18.71 -5.91 4.24
N PRO A 82 19.33 -6.96 4.80
CA PRO A 82 20.77 -7.06 4.94
C PRO A 82 21.38 -7.31 3.57
N ASP A 83 22.55 -6.71 3.34
CA ASP A 83 23.42 -7.04 2.23
C ASP A 83 23.53 -8.55 2.09
N GLY A 84 23.22 -9.05 0.89
CA GLY A 84 23.19 -10.48 0.59
C GLY A 84 24.50 -11.18 0.93
N LEU A 85 24.36 -12.29 1.67
CA LEU A 85 25.20 -13.49 1.63
C LEU A 85 24.27 -14.71 1.73
#